data_AF-C1KGC3-F1
#
_entry.id   AF-C1KGC3-F1
#
_cell.length_a   1.000
_cell.length_b   1.000
_cell.length_c   1.000
_cell.angle_alpha   90.00
_cell.angle_beta   90.00
_cell.angle_gamma   90.00
#
_symmetry.space_group_name_H-M   'P 1'
#
loop_
_entity.id
_entity.type
_entity.pdbx_description
1 polymer ?
#
loop_
_entity_poly.entity_id
_entity_poly.type
_entity_poly.pdbx_seq_one_letter_code
_entity_poly.pdbx_strand_id
1 'polypeptide(L)'
;TPIQSSKQGVGVDACARCRQGFFCSDHGSQPKPQKPAATDDTNKEPVEKSSVPPPKKRIVNINEPRICKNKGCGKSYKEKDNHDSACDYHPGPAVFHDRMRG
;
A
#
# COMPACT_ATOMS: atom_id res chain seq x y z
N THR A 1 9.73 -33.92 28.51
CA THR A 1 9.02 -32.75 29.07
C THR A 1 8.12 -32.18 27.98
N PRO A 2 6.78 -32.11 28.15
CA PRO A 2 5.95 -31.44 27.16
C PRO A 2 5.94 -29.93 27.45
N ILE A 3 6.34 -29.13 26.46
CA ILE A 3 6.19 -27.67 26.48
C ILE A 3 4.70 -27.36 26.39
N GLN A 4 4.12 -26.87 27.48
CA GLN A 4 2.72 -26.46 27.54
C GLN A 4 2.57 -25.14 26.76
N SER A 5 1.93 -25.21 25.59
CA SER A 5 1.36 -24.05 24.91
C SER A 5 0.21 -23.47 25.74
N SER A 6 0.53 -22.47 26.55
CA SER A 6 -0.46 -21.69 27.29
C SER A 6 -1.12 -20.67 26.38
N LYS A 7 -2.29 -21.04 25.83
CA LYS A 7 -3.19 -20.12 25.13
C LYS A 7 -3.86 -19.22 26.17
N GLN A 8 -3.28 -18.05 26.46
CA GLN A 8 -4.01 -16.99 27.18
C GLN A 8 -4.78 -16.15 26.16
N GLY A 9 -6.10 -16.39 26.08
CA GLY A 9 -7.02 -15.54 25.32
C GLY A 9 -7.24 -14.22 26.06
N VAL A 10 -6.41 -13.23 25.77
CA VAL A 10 -6.57 -11.86 26.27
C VAL A 10 -7.57 -11.16 25.36
N GLY A 11 -8.63 -10.57 25.92
CA GLY A 11 -9.64 -9.87 25.11
C GLY A 11 -9.05 -8.67 24.35
N VAL A 12 -9.63 -8.35 23.19
CA VAL A 12 -9.16 -7.29 22.27
C VAL A 12 -8.97 -5.92 22.93
N ASP A 13 -9.68 -5.63 24.02
CA ASP A 13 -9.62 -4.37 24.76
C ASP A 13 -8.37 -4.24 25.66
N ALA A 14 -7.88 -5.36 26.18
CA ALA A 14 -6.67 -5.43 26.98
C ALA A 14 -5.39 -5.58 26.12
N CYS A 15 -5.55 -5.81 24.81
CA CYS A 15 -4.43 -5.80 23.87
C CYS A 15 -3.99 -4.36 23.57
N ALA A 16 -2.79 -3.98 24.03
CA ALA A 16 -2.25 -2.63 23.88
C ALA A 16 -2.24 -2.15 22.41
N ARG A 17 -1.97 -3.05 21.45
CA ARG A 17 -2.03 -2.73 20.01
C ARG A 17 -3.45 -2.52 19.49
N CYS A 18 -4.40 -3.35 19.91
CA CYS A 18 -5.79 -3.25 19.46
C CYS A 18 -6.50 -2.04 20.06
N ARG A 19 -6.24 -1.71 21.33
CA ARG A 19 -6.81 -0.52 22.00
C ARG A 19 -6.39 0.80 21.33
N GLN A 20 -5.23 0.79 20.65
CA GLN A 20 -4.73 1.92 19.88
C GLN A 20 -5.28 1.96 18.44
N GLY A 21 -6.16 1.03 18.07
CA GLY A 21 -6.75 0.97 16.74
C GLY A 21 -5.85 0.35 15.66
N PHE A 22 -4.72 -0.25 16.05
CA PHE A 22 -3.81 -0.91 15.12
C PHE A 22 -4.18 -2.39 14.94
N PHE A 23 -4.02 -2.89 13.71
CA PHE A 23 -4.24 -4.29 13.37
C PHE A 23 -3.27 -5.20 14.14
N CYS A 24 -3.81 -6.25 14.75
CA CYS A 24 -3.04 -7.29 15.44
C CYS A 24 -3.38 -8.66 14.86
N SER A 25 -2.35 -9.47 14.56
CA SER A 25 -2.49 -10.80 13.97
C SER A 25 -3.24 -11.80 14.86
N ASP A 26 -3.28 -11.55 16.16
CA ASP A 26 -3.96 -12.43 17.12
C ASP A 26 -5.47 -12.15 17.20
N HIS A 27 -5.90 -10.92 16.87
CA HIS A 27 -7.28 -10.49 17.13
C HIS A 27 -8.05 -10.01 15.90
N GLY A 28 -7.37 -9.62 14.79
CA GLY A 28 -8.01 -9.17 13.55
C GLY A 28 -8.80 -7.86 13.69
N SER A 29 -8.67 -6.94 12.75
CA SER A 29 -9.44 -5.68 12.77
C SER A 29 -10.93 -5.95 12.58
N GLN A 30 -11.71 -5.93 13.65
CA GLN A 30 -13.18 -5.81 13.58
C GLN A 30 -13.58 -4.35 13.74
N PRO A 31 -14.14 -3.69 12.71
CA PRO A 31 -14.75 -2.37 12.86
C PRO A 31 -16.14 -2.53 13.50
N LYS A 32 -16.37 -1.86 14.64
CA LYS A 32 -17.68 -1.82 15.30
C LYS A 32 -18.58 -0.79 14.59
N PRO A 33 -19.85 -1.08 14.26
CA PRO A 33 -20.72 -0.15 13.57
C PRO A 33 -21.37 0.84 14.54
N GLN A 34 -21.17 2.16 14.35
CA GLN A 34 -21.92 3.20 15.05
C GLN A 34 -22.23 4.38 14.11
N LYS A 35 -23.49 4.84 14.14
CA LYS A 35 -24.08 5.99 13.43
C LYS A 35 -25.00 6.72 14.43
N PRO A 36 -25.34 8.03 14.32
CA PRO A 36 -24.59 9.22 13.90
C PRO A 36 -24.66 10.37 14.95
N ALA A 37 -23.77 11.37 14.86
CA ALA A 37 -24.07 12.75 15.25
C ALA A 37 -23.23 13.72 14.39
N ALA A 38 -23.91 14.69 13.79
CA ALA A 38 -23.40 15.59 12.78
C ALA A 38 -22.66 16.79 13.39
N THR A 39 -21.61 17.25 12.70
CA THR A 39 -21.39 18.67 12.44
C THR A 39 -20.87 18.81 11.01
N ASP A 40 -21.64 19.56 10.23
CA ASP A 40 -21.38 20.04 8.89
C ASP A 40 -20.25 21.08 8.93
N ASP A 41 -19.21 20.91 8.13
CA ASP A 41 -18.59 22.05 7.47
C ASP A 41 -18.13 21.63 6.08
N THR A 42 -18.75 22.30 5.12
CA THR A 42 -18.57 22.14 3.69
C THR A 42 -17.26 22.79 3.25
N ASN A 43 -16.36 22.00 2.68
CA ASN A 43 -15.56 22.50 1.56
C ASN A 43 -15.51 21.47 0.43
N LYS A 44 -15.95 21.95 -0.74
CA LYS A 44 -16.05 21.28 -2.04
C LYS A 44 -14.71 20.74 -2.52
N GLU A 45 -14.71 19.45 -2.89
CA GLU A 45 -14.21 18.80 -4.14
C GLU A 45 -12.80 19.15 -4.68
N PRO A 46 -12.15 18.32 -5.54
CA PRO A 46 -12.29 16.87 -5.79
C PRO A 46 -10.92 16.16 -5.99
N VAL A 47 -10.79 14.87 -5.67
CA VAL A 47 -9.98 13.97 -6.53
C VAL A 47 -10.63 12.60 -6.58
N GLU A 48 -11.61 12.53 -7.48
CA GLU A 48 -11.86 11.46 -8.42
C GLU A 48 -11.09 10.15 -8.17
N LYS A 49 -11.88 9.17 -7.72
CA LYS A 49 -11.61 7.74 -7.75
C LYS A 49 -11.05 7.36 -9.12
N SER A 50 -9.72 7.19 -9.18
CA SER A 50 -9.01 6.70 -10.35
C SER A 50 -9.46 5.27 -10.63
N SER A 51 -10.51 5.19 -11.43
CA SER A 51 -11.00 3.97 -12.03
C SER A 51 -9.90 3.53 -12.99
N VAL A 52 -9.18 2.46 -12.65
CA VAL A 52 -8.16 1.88 -13.53
C VAL A 52 -8.87 1.49 -14.83
N PRO A 53 -8.66 2.20 -15.95
CA PRO A 53 -9.31 1.82 -17.18
C PRO A 53 -8.68 0.52 -17.69
N PRO A 54 -9.47 -0.41 -18.26
CA PRO A 54 -8.95 -1.64 -18.84
C PRO A 54 -7.87 -1.33 -19.88
N PRO A 55 -6.85 -2.20 -20.04
CA PRO A 55 -5.71 -1.92 -20.89
C PRO A 55 -6.16 -1.79 -22.34
N LYS A 56 -6.30 -0.54 -22.80
CA LYS A 56 -6.44 -0.23 -24.21
C LYS A 56 -5.20 -0.81 -24.88
N LYS A 57 -5.38 -1.76 -25.79
CA LYS A 57 -4.32 -2.30 -26.65
C LYS A 57 -3.70 -1.11 -27.38
N ARG A 58 -2.58 -0.60 -26.86
CA ARG A 58 -1.92 0.58 -27.42
C ARG A 58 -1.01 0.06 -28.50
N ILE A 59 -1.27 0.46 -29.73
CA ILE A 59 -0.27 0.44 -30.81
C ILE A 59 0.93 1.20 -30.23
N VAL A 60 2.02 0.49 -29.96
CA VAL A 60 3.21 1.09 -29.36
C VAL A 60 3.96 1.79 -30.48
N ASN A 61 3.81 3.12 -30.57
CA ASN A 61 4.67 3.91 -31.44
C ASN A 61 6.10 3.81 -30.91
N ILE A 62 6.93 3.04 -31.61
CA ILE A 62 8.26 2.61 -31.16
C ILE A 62 9.26 3.77 -31.00
N ASN A 63 8.98 4.89 -31.68
CA ASN A 63 9.86 6.06 -31.74
C ASN A 63 9.47 7.17 -30.75
N GLU A 64 8.30 7.07 -30.12
CA GLU A 64 7.77 8.09 -29.22
C GLU A 64 8.43 7.99 -27.84
N PRO A 65 8.93 9.11 -27.28
CA PRO A 65 9.49 9.12 -25.93
C PRO A 65 8.40 8.92 -24.88
N ARG A 66 8.62 7.97 -23.96
CA ARG A 66 7.74 7.60 -22.84
C ARG A 66 8.49 7.67 -21.53
N ILE A 67 7.79 7.80 -20.41
CA ILE A 67 8.40 7.81 -19.08
C ILE A 67 8.34 6.41 -18.47
N CYS A 68 9.49 5.92 -18.00
CA CYS A 68 9.59 4.65 -17.28
C CYS A 68 8.87 4.74 -15.93
N LYS A 69 7.96 3.80 -15.67
CA LYS A 69 7.17 3.74 -14.43
C LYS A 69 7.74 2.75 -13.39
N ASN A 70 8.89 2.12 -13.68
CA ASN A 70 9.54 1.22 -12.73
C ASN A 70 10.09 2.01 -11.54
N LYS A 71 9.97 1.42 -10.34
CA LYS A 71 10.36 2.05 -9.07
C LYS A 71 11.87 2.35 -9.07
N GLY A 72 12.22 3.62 -8.91
CA GLY A 72 13.61 4.09 -8.91
C GLY A 72 14.18 4.46 -10.28
N CYS A 73 13.45 4.28 -11.39
CA CYS A 73 13.93 4.65 -12.73
C CYS A 73 13.48 6.05 -13.16
N GLY A 74 12.20 6.23 -13.52
CA GLY A 74 11.64 7.54 -13.90
C GLY A 74 12.18 8.19 -15.19
N LYS A 75 13.13 7.54 -15.90
CA LYS A 75 13.78 8.10 -17.10
C LYS A 75 12.84 8.09 -18.31
N SER A 76 13.06 9.02 -19.24
CA SER A 76 12.43 8.94 -20.56
C SER A 76 13.14 7.90 -21.43
N TYR A 77 12.36 7.10 -22.17
CA TYR A 77 12.87 6.06 -23.06
C TYR A 77 12.03 5.97 -24.32
N LYS A 78 12.60 5.42 -25.39
CA LYS A 78 11.88 5.01 -26.59
C LYS A 78 11.81 3.50 -26.62
N GLU A 79 10.71 2.94 -27.09
CA GLU A 79 10.57 1.48 -27.14
C GLU A 79 11.62 0.83 -28.05
N LYS A 80 12.10 1.54 -29.08
CA LYS A 80 13.13 1.02 -30.01
C LYS A 80 14.48 0.77 -29.34
N ASP A 81 14.79 1.50 -28.27
CA ASP A 81 16.06 1.45 -27.56
C ASP A 81 15.91 0.63 -26.25
N ASN A 82 14.68 0.21 -25.92
CA ASN A 82 14.35 -0.55 -24.73
C ASN A 82 14.75 -2.02 -24.91
N HIS A 83 15.46 -2.58 -23.93
CA HIS A 83 15.92 -3.96 -23.88
C HIS A 83 15.93 -4.42 -22.41
N ASP A 84 16.06 -5.73 -22.15
CA ASP A 84 15.86 -6.29 -20.80
C ASP A 84 16.77 -5.69 -19.71
N SER A 85 17.95 -5.20 -20.09
CA SER A 85 18.91 -4.53 -19.20
C SER A 85 18.92 -3.00 -19.33
N ALA A 86 17.99 -2.39 -20.06
CA ALA A 86 17.94 -0.93 -20.27
C ALA A 86 17.49 -0.17 -19.01
N CYS A 87 16.80 -0.86 -18.09
CA CYS A 87 16.17 -0.26 -16.93
C CYS A 87 16.71 -0.88 -15.65
N ASP A 88 17.52 -0.12 -14.91
CA ASP A 88 17.84 -0.42 -13.53
C ASP A 88 16.69 0.06 -12.63
N TYR A 89 16.02 -0.87 -11.96
CA TYR A 89 14.91 -0.58 -11.06
C TYR A 89 14.91 -1.51 -9.84
N HIS A 90 14.19 -1.13 -8.80
CA HIS A 90 13.99 -1.98 -7.62
C HIS A 90 12.80 -2.92 -7.84
N PRO A 91 13.01 -4.25 -7.94
CA PRO A 91 11.92 -5.21 -8.12
C PRO A 91 11.09 -5.42 -6.85
N GLY A 92 11.67 -5.11 -5.68
CA GLY A 92 11.03 -5.28 -4.38
C GLY A 92 10.26 -4.05 -3.88
N PRO A 93 9.39 -4.23 -2.88
CA PRO A 93 8.88 -3.10 -2.10
C PRO A 93 10.03 -2.45 -1.32
N ALA A 94 9.85 -1.18 -0.96
CA ALA A 94 10.79 -0.50 -0.06
C ALA A 94 10.71 -1.16 1.33
N VAL A 95 11.87 -1.53 1.88
CA VAL A 95 12.00 -2.09 3.23
C VAL A 95 12.40 -0.97 4.18
N PHE A 96 11.52 -0.65 5.12
CA PHE A 96 11.79 0.31 6.18
C PHE A 96 12.07 -0.46 7.46
N HIS A 97 13.29 -0.37 7.97
CA HIS A 97 13.60 -0.84 9.31
C HIS A 97 13.17 0.23 10.31
N ASP A 98 12.35 -0.17 11.29
CA ASP A 98 11.93 0.67 12.41
C ASP A 98 13.15 0.95 13.30
N ARG A 99 13.97 1.92 12.89
CA ARG A 99 15.08 2.42 13.71
C ARG A 99 14.47 3.17 14.89
N MET A 100 14.12 2.44 15.94
CA MET A 100 13.97 3.02 17.27
C MET A 100 15.29 3.72 17.60
N ARG A 101 15.27 5.06 17.54
CA ARG A 101 16.35 5.90 18.03
C ARG A 101 16.45 5.64 19.54
N GLY A 102 17.65 5.28 19.99
CA GLY A 102 17.99 5.13 21.41
C GLY A 102 17.91 6.43 22.17
#